data_AF-A0A0W7TIL1-F1
#
_entry.id   AF-A0A0W7TIL1-F1
#
_cell.length_a   1.000
_cell.length_b   1.000
_cell.length_c   1.000
_cell.angle_alpha   90.00
_cell.angle_beta   90.00
_cell.angle_gamma   90.00
#
_symmetry.space_group_name_H-M   'P 1'
#
loop_
_entity.id
_entity.type
_entity.pdbx_description
1 polymer ?
#
loop_
_entity_poly.entity_id
_entity_poly.type
_entity_poly.pdbx_seq_one_letter_code
_entity_poly.pdbx_strand_id
1 'polypeptide(L)'
;MLPYLDEIGRMGHMCLFQVTVTGYGRDLEPGVPPKASVTDAFRRISEKLGPDRIAWRYDPIIINERHSLAWHSRKFETLCGELEGYTDRCIFSFLDMYGKLSGHSDLLRSLTSSEMDAMASMMSKTAAEHGIELSYCCPRYDLSAFGIENLGCIDRRTMTRLGIPFEDEDSKLREGCRCIKSIDIGEYNTCAHGCLYCYANASDPSTREGRVYDPSAEMLSGSPGPEDEIVPLKGREVPRITDFFDYTQYGRIRRGPRRQPSPN
;
A
#
# COMPACT_ATOMS: atom_id res chain seq x y z
N MET A 1 6.01 1.12 -12.29
CA MET A 1 5.58 2.48 -11.94
C MET A 1 6.72 3.49 -11.84
N LEU A 2 7.89 3.18 -11.26
CA LEU A 2 9.01 4.14 -11.13
C LEU A 2 9.34 4.94 -12.41
N PRO A 3 9.40 4.34 -13.62
CA PRO A 3 9.69 5.09 -14.85
C PRO A 3 8.64 6.15 -15.21
N TYR A 4 7.43 6.04 -14.66
CA TYR A 4 6.28 6.89 -14.98
C TYR A 4 5.96 7.92 -13.89
N LEU A 5 6.74 8.01 -12.80
CA LEU A 5 6.48 8.98 -11.73
C LEU A 5 6.50 10.43 -12.25
N ASP A 6 7.43 10.74 -13.14
CA ASP A 6 7.57 12.07 -13.73
C ASP A 6 6.41 12.38 -14.71
N GLU A 7 5.80 11.36 -15.30
CA GLU A 7 4.59 11.49 -16.13
C GLU A 7 3.35 11.73 -15.27
N ILE A 8 3.15 10.90 -14.25
CA ILE A 8 2.05 11.03 -13.29
C ILE A 8 2.07 12.41 -12.61
N GLY A 9 3.26 12.89 -12.23
CA GLY A 9 3.43 14.24 -11.69
C GLY A 9 3.11 15.34 -12.71
N ARG A 10 3.46 15.17 -14.00
CA ARG A 10 3.11 16.11 -15.08
C ARG A 10 1.61 16.15 -15.37
N MET A 11 0.89 15.08 -15.06
CA MET A 11 -0.58 15.01 -15.12
C MET A 11 -1.26 15.68 -13.92
N GLY A 12 -0.49 16.20 -12.95
CA GLY A 12 -1.02 16.92 -11.79
C GLY A 12 -1.41 16.04 -10.61
N HIS A 13 -1.07 14.75 -10.61
CA HIS A 13 -1.35 13.88 -9.48
C HIS A 13 -0.34 14.02 -8.35
N MET A 14 -0.86 14.09 -7.12
CA MET A 14 -0.06 14.02 -5.91
C MET A 14 0.05 12.57 -5.47
N CYS A 15 1.24 11.99 -5.55
CA CYS A 15 1.44 10.59 -5.21
C CYS A 15 1.83 10.40 -3.74
N LEU A 16 1.30 9.32 -3.19
CA LEU A 16 1.70 8.69 -1.94
C LEU A 16 1.86 7.20 -2.19
N PHE A 17 2.92 6.63 -1.63
CA PHE A 17 3.23 5.21 -1.78
C PHE A 17 3.07 4.50 -0.45
N GLN A 18 2.55 3.28 -0.51
CA GLN A 18 2.64 2.33 0.59
C GLN A 18 3.22 1.06 0.03
N VAL A 19 4.36 0.63 0.55
CA VAL A 19 5.08 -0.51 0.00
C VAL A 19 5.27 -1.54 1.10
N THR A 20 4.73 -2.73 0.87
CA THR A 20 4.93 -3.86 1.76
C THR A 20 6.35 -4.39 1.63
N VAL A 21 7.10 -4.33 2.73
CA VAL A 21 8.41 -4.97 2.85
C VAL A 21 8.40 -5.82 4.11
N THR A 22 8.35 -7.12 3.96
CA THR A 22 8.40 -8.08 5.07
C THR A 22 9.74 -8.81 5.07
N GLY A 23 9.99 -9.63 6.10
CA GLY A 23 11.12 -10.56 6.11
C GLY A 23 10.83 -11.93 5.48
N TYR A 24 9.62 -12.16 4.98
CA TYR A 24 9.15 -13.51 4.64
C TYR A 24 9.83 -14.09 3.40
N GLY A 25 9.92 -15.43 3.37
CA GLY A 25 10.41 -16.19 2.25
C GLY A 25 9.31 -16.57 1.26
N ARG A 26 9.68 -17.42 0.29
CA ARG A 26 8.78 -17.92 -0.75
C ARG A 26 7.68 -18.86 -0.23
N ASP A 27 7.81 -19.33 1.01
CA ASP A 27 6.81 -20.11 1.71
C ASP A 27 5.53 -19.30 2.00
N LEU A 28 5.66 -17.99 2.26
CA LEU A 28 4.53 -17.09 2.44
C LEU A 28 4.32 -16.15 1.24
N GLU A 29 5.39 -15.79 0.54
CA GLU A 29 5.40 -14.79 -0.53
C GLU A 29 6.11 -15.32 -1.80
N PRO A 30 5.54 -16.31 -2.50
CA PRO A 30 6.25 -17.06 -3.54
C PRO A 30 6.64 -16.21 -4.77
N GLY A 31 5.79 -15.25 -5.15
CA GLY A 31 6.01 -14.40 -6.32
C GLY A 31 6.46 -12.97 -6.00
N VAL A 32 6.71 -12.64 -4.73
CA VAL A 32 7.26 -11.32 -4.38
C VAL A 32 8.72 -11.24 -4.82
N PRO A 33 9.17 -10.12 -5.44
CA PRO A 33 10.57 -9.96 -5.81
C PRO A 33 11.55 -10.11 -4.63
N PRO A 34 12.84 -10.40 -4.88
CA PRO A 34 13.84 -10.44 -3.84
C PRO A 34 13.83 -9.16 -2.99
N LYS A 35 13.98 -9.29 -1.66
CA LYS A 35 13.84 -8.16 -0.73
C LYS A 35 14.75 -6.99 -1.07
N ALA A 36 16.00 -7.26 -1.44
CA ALA A 36 16.94 -6.24 -1.89
C ALA A 36 16.42 -5.42 -3.10
N SER A 37 15.67 -6.05 -4.01
CA SER A 37 15.06 -5.34 -5.15
C SER A 37 13.87 -4.49 -4.70
N VAL A 38 13.07 -4.97 -3.75
CA VAL A 38 11.95 -4.21 -3.19
C VAL A 38 12.45 -3.01 -2.39
N THR A 39 13.47 -3.18 -1.54
CA THR A 39 14.05 -2.08 -0.76
C THR A 39 14.83 -1.10 -1.64
N ASP A 40 15.49 -1.55 -2.70
CA ASP A 40 16.07 -0.64 -3.70
C ASP A 40 15.00 0.21 -4.40
N ALA A 41 13.89 -0.41 -4.84
CA ALA A 41 12.78 0.33 -5.43
C ALA A 41 12.13 1.29 -4.43
N PHE A 42 11.98 0.88 -3.16
CA PHE A 42 11.48 1.72 -2.08
C PHE A 42 12.33 2.99 -1.93
N ARG A 43 13.65 2.83 -1.78
CA ARG A 43 14.58 3.95 -1.61
C ARG A 43 14.55 4.90 -2.81
N ARG A 44 14.52 4.38 -4.03
CA ARG A 44 14.41 5.21 -5.25
C ARG A 44 13.10 6.02 -5.32
N ILE A 45 12.00 5.46 -4.85
CA ILE A 45 10.73 6.22 -4.75
C ILE A 45 10.88 7.33 -3.71
N SER A 46 11.42 7.00 -2.54
CA SER A 46 11.67 7.95 -1.46
C SER A 46 12.59 9.10 -1.89
N GLU A 47 13.71 8.80 -2.55
CA GLU A 47 14.65 9.81 -3.08
C GLU A 47 13.98 10.78 -4.06
N LYS A 48 13.01 10.29 -4.84
CA LYS A 48 12.28 11.11 -5.81
C LYS A 48 11.17 11.95 -5.18
N LEU A 49 10.43 11.41 -4.20
CA LEU A 49 9.19 12.02 -3.69
C LEU A 49 9.34 12.62 -2.29
N GLY A 50 10.32 12.17 -1.52
CA GLY A 50 10.50 12.46 -0.11
C GLY A 50 10.10 11.27 0.78
N PRO A 51 10.77 11.11 1.94
CA PRO A 51 10.46 10.03 2.89
C PRO A 51 9.07 10.16 3.53
N ASP A 52 8.49 11.35 3.52
CA ASP A 52 7.13 11.65 3.97
C ASP A 52 6.04 11.18 2.99
N ARG A 53 6.43 10.77 1.77
CA ARG A 53 5.51 10.32 0.72
C ARG A 53 5.51 8.83 0.47
N ILE A 54 6.26 8.07 1.25
CA ILE A 54 6.28 6.61 1.16
C ILE A 54 6.21 6.01 2.55
N ALA A 55 5.15 5.25 2.82
CA ALA A 55 5.02 4.49 4.05
C ALA A 55 5.46 3.04 3.84
N TRP A 56 6.25 2.53 4.77
CA TRP A 56 6.56 1.12 4.85
C TRP A 56 5.37 0.35 5.41
N ARG A 57 4.96 -0.75 4.77
CA ARG A 57 4.02 -1.71 5.36
C ARG A 57 4.74 -2.96 5.83
N TYR A 58 4.79 -3.19 7.14
CA TYR A 58 5.23 -4.45 7.72
C TYR A 58 4.01 -5.32 8.01
N ASP A 59 3.33 -5.75 6.95
CA ASP A 59 1.94 -6.21 7.02
C ASP A 59 1.67 -7.44 6.15
N PRO A 60 1.01 -8.49 6.70
CA PRO A 60 0.69 -8.70 8.11
C PRO A 60 1.87 -9.30 8.88
N ILE A 61 1.86 -9.13 10.20
CA ILE A 61 2.73 -9.87 11.14
C ILE A 61 2.13 -11.25 11.38
N ILE A 62 2.93 -12.29 11.14
CA ILE A 62 2.57 -13.70 11.21
C ILE A 62 3.55 -14.40 12.15
N ILE A 63 3.05 -14.95 13.27
CA ILE A 63 3.87 -15.75 14.18
C ILE A 63 3.58 -17.23 14.00
N ASN A 64 4.65 -17.99 13.76
CA ASN A 64 4.65 -19.46 13.72
C ASN A 64 6.04 -20.00 14.11
N GLU A 65 6.26 -21.31 13.95
CA GLU A 65 7.53 -21.95 14.32
C GLU A 65 8.75 -21.34 13.59
N ARG A 66 8.58 -20.88 12.34
CA ARG A 66 9.66 -20.28 11.55
C ARG A 66 9.80 -18.79 11.81
N HIS A 67 8.70 -18.10 12.07
CA HIS A 67 8.60 -16.65 12.23
C HIS A 67 8.28 -16.31 13.69
N SER A 68 9.20 -16.64 14.59
CA SER A 68 9.04 -16.35 16.02
C SER A 68 9.23 -14.87 16.34
N LEU A 69 8.88 -14.45 17.55
CA LEU A 69 9.16 -13.10 18.07
C LEU A 69 10.65 -12.71 17.89
N ALA A 70 11.56 -13.63 18.22
CA ALA A 70 13.00 -13.40 18.07
C ALA A 70 13.43 -13.28 16.61
N TRP A 71 12.78 -14.00 15.70
CA TRP A 71 13.00 -13.84 14.26
C TRP A 71 12.52 -12.47 13.79
N HIS A 72 11.32 -12.05 14.20
CA HIS A 72 10.76 -10.76 13.87
C HIS A 72 11.63 -9.62 14.40
N SER A 73 12.12 -9.72 15.63
CA SER A 73 13.04 -8.72 16.20
C SER A 73 14.25 -8.48 15.30
N ARG A 74 14.98 -9.53 14.93
CA ARG A 74 16.15 -9.39 14.03
C ARG A 74 15.78 -8.83 12.66
N LYS A 75 14.67 -9.29 12.07
CA LYS A 75 14.26 -8.88 10.71
C LYS A 75 13.70 -7.47 10.67
N PHE A 76 12.92 -7.10 11.66
CA PHE A 76 12.36 -5.76 11.79
C PHE A 76 13.48 -4.74 12.03
N GLU A 77 14.43 -5.03 12.91
CA GLU A 77 15.62 -4.20 13.14
C GLU A 77 16.45 -4.02 11.86
N THR A 78 16.73 -5.10 11.13
CA THR A 78 17.44 -5.02 9.85
C THR A 78 16.70 -4.11 8.86
N LEU A 79 15.38 -4.26 8.73
CA LEU A 79 14.58 -3.45 7.81
C LEU A 79 14.45 -1.99 8.26
N CYS A 80 14.40 -1.71 9.57
CA CYS A 80 14.45 -0.35 10.08
C CYS A 80 15.75 0.34 9.65
N GLY A 81 16.91 -0.32 9.82
CA GLY A 81 18.19 0.21 9.36
C GLY A 81 18.29 0.38 7.84
N GLU A 82 17.70 -0.52 7.04
CA GLU A 82 17.69 -0.38 5.58
C GLU A 82 16.80 0.76 5.07
N LEU A 83 15.75 1.10 5.82
CA LEU A 83 14.72 2.08 5.44
C LEU A 83 14.85 3.41 6.18
N GLU A 84 15.78 3.52 7.13
CA GLU A 84 16.09 4.74 7.88
C GLU A 84 16.38 5.89 6.93
N GLY A 85 15.73 7.04 7.16
CA GLY A 85 15.83 8.22 6.32
C GLY A 85 15.08 8.14 4.98
N TYR A 86 14.54 6.97 4.61
CA TYR A 86 13.73 6.80 3.40
C TYR A 86 12.23 6.71 3.69
N THR A 87 11.83 6.61 4.95
CA THR A 87 10.43 6.72 5.37
C THR A 87 10.35 7.28 6.78
N ASP A 88 9.28 8.00 7.09
CA ASP A 88 8.95 8.44 8.46
C ASP A 88 7.92 7.52 9.13
N ARG A 89 7.38 6.51 8.43
CA ARG A 89 6.23 5.76 8.90
C ARG A 89 6.22 4.29 8.50
N CYS A 90 5.97 3.43 9.49
CA CYS A 90 5.65 2.02 9.31
C CYS A 90 4.21 1.71 9.74
N ILE A 91 3.44 1.15 8.82
CA ILE A 91 2.07 0.67 9.05
C ILE A 91 2.11 -0.85 9.15
N PHE A 92 1.53 -1.42 10.20
CA PHE A 92 1.45 -2.87 10.36
C PHE A 92 0.06 -3.32 10.77
N SER A 93 -0.20 -4.62 10.66
CA SER A 93 -1.30 -5.30 11.34
C SER A 93 -0.88 -6.71 11.76
N PHE A 94 -1.58 -7.30 12.71
CA PHE A 94 -1.44 -8.72 13.01
C PHE A 94 -2.37 -9.53 12.12
N LEU A 95 -1.96 -10.75 11.75
CA LEU A 95 -2.79 -11.61 10.92
C LEU A 95 -4.15 -11.89 11.58
N ASP A 96 -5.21 -11.45 10.89
CA ASP A 96 -6.57 -11.89 11.17
C ASP A 96 -6.87 -13.17 10.39
N MET A 97 -7.39 -14.19 11.07
CA MET A 97 -7.85 -15.41 10.40
C MET A 97 -9.18 -15.17 9.69
N TYR A 98 -9.26 -15.59 8.43
CA TYR A 98 -10.48 -15.56 7.62
C TYR A 98 -10.63 -16.86 6.82
N GLY A 99 -11.80 -17.10 6.23
CA GLY A 99 -12.18 -18.41 5.69
C GLY A 99 -11.15 -19.08 4.78
N LYS A 100 -10.48 -18.31 3.92
CA LYS A 100 -9.43 -18.82 3.02
C LYS A 100 -8.17 -19.31 3.73
N LEU A 101 -7.87 -18.80 4.93
CA LEU A 101 -6.67 -19.19 5.69
C LEU A 101 -6.89 -20.45 6.54
N SER A 102 -8.14 -20.92 6.66
CA SER A 102 -8.47 -22.09 7.49
C SER A 102 -7.70 -23.37 7.10
N GLY A 103 -7.43 -23.57 5.81
CA GLY A 103 -6.63 -24.69 5.29
C GLY A 103 -5.12 -24.60 5.55
N HIS A 104 -4.65 -23.54 6.20
CA HIS A 104 -3.23 -23.30 6.49
C HIS A 104 -2.98 -23.09 7.99
N SER A 105 -3.81 -23.70 8.85
CA SER A 105 -3.72 -23.57 10.32
C SER A 105 -2.36 -23.96 10.90
N ASP A 106 -1.62 -24.82 10.20
CA ASP A 106 -0.27 -25.25 10.63
C ASP A 106 0.77 -24.13 10.48
N LEU A 107 0.48 -23.12 9.64
CA LEU A 107 1.37 -22.00 9.35
C LEU A 107 0.81 -20.66 9.83
N LEU A 108 -0.52 -20.53 9.87
CA LEU A 108 -1.22 -19.27 10.08
C LEU A 108 -2.19 -19.40 11.24
N ARG A 109 -2.05 -18.47 12.20
CA ARG A 109 -2.96 -18.32 13.33
C ARG A 109 -3.05 -16.86 13.76
N SER A 110 -4.10 -16.54 14.51
CA SER A 110 -4.15 -15.28 15.26
C SER A 110 -3.08 -15.25 16.34
N LEU A 111 -2.54 -14.06 16.59
CA LEU A 111 -1.63 -13.83 17.71
C LEU A 111 -2.43 -13.71 19.02
N THR A 112 -1.81 -14.08 20.13
CA THR A 112 -2.33 -13.82 21.48
C THR A 112 -2.02 -12.39 21.90
N SER A 113 -2.77 -11.83 22.85
CA SER A 113 -2.49 -10.48 23.38
C SER A 113 -1.07 -10.34 23.94
N SER A 114 -0.54 -11.36 24.63
CA SER A 114 0.85 -11.35 25.12
C SER A 114 1.89 -11.30 23.99
N GLU A 115 1.62 -11.93 22.85
CA GLU A 115 2.49 -11.84 21.68
C GLU A 115 2.38 -10.48 20.99
N MET A 116 1.17 -9.91 20.92
CA MET A 116 0.94 -8.56 20.40
C MET A 116 1.67 -7.52 21.26
N ASP A 117 1.59 -7.62 22.59
CA ASP A 117 2.30 -6.75 23.54
C ASP A 117 3.82 -6.85 23.37
N ALA A 118 4.34 -8.09 23.28
CA ALA A 118 5.76 -8.32 23.11
C ALA A 118 6.28 -7.78 21.76
N MET A 119 5.51 -7.97 20.67
CA MET A 119 5.81 -7.39 19.36
C MET A 119 5.77 -5.86 19.40
N ALA A 120 4.72 -5.28 19.98
CA ALA A 120 4.52 -3.83 20.07
C ALA A 120 5.65 -3.15 20.87
N SER A 121 6.00 -3.72 22.03
CA SER A 121 7.11 -3.25 22.86
C SER A 121 8.44 -3.25 22.11
N MET A 122 8.76 -4.37 21.44
CA MET A 122 9.99 -4.51 20.66
C MET A 122 10.01 -3.54 19.47
N MET A 123 8.95 -3.53 18.66
CA MET A 123 8.89 -2.70 17.46
C MET A 123 8.92 -1.21 17.79
N SER A 124 8.18 -0.77 18.82
CA SER A 124 8.11 0.63 19.22
C SER A 124 9.50 1.17 19.57
N LYS A 125 10.26 0.41 20.37
CA LYS A 125 11.64 0.78 20.72
C LYS A 125 12.54 0.86 19.48
N THR A 126 12.56 -0.18 18.65
CA THR A 126 13.42 -0.24 17.46
C THR A 126 13.07 0.84 16.43
N ALA A 127 11.78 1.04 16.13
CA ALA A 127 11.36 2.03 15.15
C ALA A 127 11.71 3.46 15.60
N ALA A 128 11.56 3.77 16.90
CA ALA A 128 11.94 5.05 17.47
C ALA A 128 13.44 5.36 17.31
N GLU A 129 14.31 4.35 17.46
CA GLU A 129 15.77 4.49 17.27
C GLU A 129 16.14 4.89 15.82
N HIS A 130 15.29 4.56 14.84
CA HIS A 130 15.46 4.90 13.43
C HIS A 130 14.56 6.05 12.94
N GLY A 131 13.86 6.74 13.85
CA GLY A 131 12.97 7.86 13.49
C GLY A 131 11.73 7.46 12.70
N ILE A 132 11.25 6.22 12.85
CA ILE A 132 10.08 5.68 12.15
C ILE A 132 8.89 5.63 13.11
N GLU A 133 7.80 6.30 12.75
CA GLU A 133 6.55 6.25 13.50
C GLU A 133 5.75 4.98 13.16
N LEU A 134 5.27 4.28 14.19
CA LEU A 134 4.42 3.10 14.02
C LEU A 134 2.94 3.45 14.00
N SER A 135 2.17 2.77 13.16
CA SER A 135 0.71 2.79 13.21
C SER A 135 0.12 1.41 12.99
N TYR A 136 -0.88 1.06 13.83
CA TYR A 136 -1.56 -0.22 13.76
C TYR A 136 -2.86 -0.06 12.94
N CYS A 137 -2.88 -0.68 11.75
CA CYS A 137 -4.01 -0.62 10.84
C CYS A 137 -5.14 -1.56 11.25
N CYS A 138 -6.37 -1.03 11.30
CA CYS A 138 -7.60 -1.77 11.64
C CYS A 138 -7.46 -2.57 12.95
N PRO A 139 -7.08 -1.93 14.06
CA PRO A 139 -6.75 -2.64 15.28
C PRO A 139 -7.98 -3.29 15.90
N ARG A 140 -7.77 -4.51 16.40
CA ARG A 140 -8.70 -5.24 17.29
C ARG A 140 -8.23 -5.28 18.74
N TYR A 141 -7.07 -4.68 18.99
CA TYR A 141 -6.39 -4.67 20.27
C TYR A 141 -5.72 -3.31 20.45
N ASP A 142 -5.80 -2.72 21.64
CA ASP A 142 -5.23 -1.41 21.91
C ASP A 142 -3.74 -1.53 22.25
N LEU A 143 -2.90 -0.81 21.49
CA LEU A 143 -1.45 -0.73 21.69
C LEU A 143 -0.99 0.67 22.11
N SER A 144 -1.93 1.54 22.52
CA SER A 144 -1.63 2.90 22.96
C SER A 144 -0.60 2.97 24.10
N ALA A 145 -0.55 1.94 24.95
CA ALA A 145 0.44 1.80 26.02
C ALA A 145 1.90 1.75 25.51
N PHE A 146 2.12 1.41 24.24
CA PHE A 146 3.43 1.38 23.57
C PHE A 146 3.67 2.61 22.68
N GLY A 147 2.81 3.62 22.73
CA GLY A 147 2.87 4.79 21.86
C GLY A 147 2.45 4.50 20.41
N ILE A 148 1.76 3.39 20.15
CA ILE A 148 1.33 3.00 18.80
C ILE A 148 -0.12 3.44 18.62
N GLU A 149 -0.33 4.42 17.73
CA GLU A 149 -1.65 4.95 17.45
C GLU A 149 -2.42 4.13 16.41
N ASN A 150 -3.76 4.18 16.50
CA ASN A 150 -4.65 3.74 15.44
C ASN A 150 -4.82 4.87 14.41
N LEU A 151 -3.92 4.92 13.44
CA LEU A 151 -4.00 5.83 12.31
C LEU A 151 -4.35 5.06 11.04
N GLY A 152 -5.26 5.63 10.25
CA GLY A 152 -5.63 5.06 8.95
C GLY A 152 -4.41 4.93 8.02
N CYS A 153 -4.42 3.94 7.13
CA CYS A 153 -3.42 3.87 6.06
C CYS A 153 -3.43 5.12 5.19
N ILE A 154 -4.62 5.69 4.96
CA ILE A 154 -4.82 6.97 4.29
C ILE A 154 -5.53 7.86 5.30
N ASP A 155 -4.85 8.86 5.85
CA ASP A 155 -5.37 9.63 6.99
C ASP A 155 -5.22 11.15 6.84
N ARG A 156 -6.04 11.87 7.61
CA ARG A 156 -6.12 13.33 7.66
C ARG A 156 -4.80 14.01 7.97
N ARG A 157 -4.03 13.47 8.93
CA ARG A 157 -2.78 14.06 9.39
C ARG A 157 -1.75 14.03 8.27
N THR A 158 -1.65 12.91 7.56
CA THR A 158 -0.78 12.77 6.39
C THR A 158 -1.22 13.69 5.24
N MET A 159 -2.50 13.69 4.87
CA MET A 159 -2.97 14.55 3.77
C MET A 159 -2.77 16.04 4.05
N THR A 160 -3.11 16.49 5.26
CA THR A 160 -2.97 17.90 5.68
C THR A 160 -1.50 18.32 5.65
N ARG A 161 -0.61 17.52 6.25
CA ARG A 161 0.83 17.78 6.28
C ARG A 161 1.43 17.93 4.88
N LEU A 162 0.97 17.12 3.93
CA LEU A 162 1.48 17.09 2.56
C LEU A 162 0.75 18.03 1.61
N GLY A 163 -0.26 18.76 2.09
CA GLY A 163 -1.11 19.63 1.28
C GLY A 163 -1.90 18.89 0.20
N ILE A 164 -2.20 17.61 0.41
CA ILE A 164 -2.98 16.79 -0.54
C ILE A 164 -4.47 17.05 -0.28
N PRO A 165 -5.26 17.47 -1.28
CA PRO A 165 -6.70 17.62 -1.13
C PRO A 165 -7.39 16.29 -0.88
N PHE A 166 -8.39 16.28 0.01
CA PHE A 166 -9.14 15.09 0.35
C PHE A 166 -10.52 15.44 0.92
N GLU A 167 -11.43 14.46 0.88
CA GLU A 167 -12.75 14.58 1.52
C GLU A 167 -12.64 14.21 3.00
N ASP A 168 -13.09 15.13 3.87
CA ASP A 168 -13.17 14.96 5.32
C ASP A 168 -14.36 14.05 5.71
N GLU A 169 -14.28 12.79 5.28
CA GLU A 169 -15.28 11.77 5.59
C GLU A 169 -14.55 10.48 5.95
N ASP A 170 -14.96 9.83 7.05
CA ASP A 170 -14.46 8.50 7.39
C ASP A 170 -14.99 7.47 6.37
N SER A 171 -14.11 6.63 5.83
CA SER A 171 -14.49 5.46 5.04
C SER A 171 -14.11 4.19 5.80
N LYS A 172 -15.04 3.74 6.64
CA LYS A 172 -14.89 2.51 7.41
C LYS A 172 -15.09 1.31 6.50
N LEU A 173 -14.02 0.86 5.86
CA LEU A 173 -14.01 -0.38 5.07
C LEU A 173 -14.24 -1.63 5.92
N ARG A 174 -13.76 -1.60 7.17
CA ARG A 174 -13.93 -2.66 8.17
C ARG A 174 -13.81 -2.10 9.58
N GLU A 175 -14.15 -2.92 10.57
CA GLU A 175 -13.99 -2.61 11.99
C GLU A 175 -12.55 -2.16 12.30
N GLY A 176 -12.43 -1.14 13.14
CA GLY A 176 -11.14 -0.53 13.51
C GLY A 176 -10.53 0.40 12.43
N CYS A 177 -11.01 0.39 11.19
CA CYS A 177 -10.48 1.25 10.13
C CYS A 177 -10.71 2.75 10.42
N ARG A 178 -9.67 3.54 10.21
CA ARG A 178 -9.64 5.01 10.38
C ARG A 178 -9.22 5.74 9.10
N CYS A 179 -9.32 5.08 7.95
CA CYS A 179 -9.01 5.74 6.69
C CYS A 179 -10.06 6.81 6.37
N ILE A 180 -9.59 7.93 5.82
CA ILE A 180 -10.47 8.88 5.14
C ILE A 180 -11.03 8.27 3.86
N LYS A 181 -12.07 8.89 3.32
CA LYS A 181 -12.70 8.48 2.07
C LYS A 181 -11.73 8.49 0.91
N SER A 182 -11.69 7.35 0.21
CA SER A 182 -10.91 7.12 -0.99
C SER A 182 -11.69 6.21 -1.93
N ILE A 183 -11.41 6.32 -3.22
CA ILE A 183 -11.94 5.41 -4.23
C ILE A 183 -10.82 4.44 -4.57
N ASP A 184 -11.06 3.14 -4.37
CA ASP A 184 -10.14 2.10 -4.82
C ASP A 184 -10.34 1.87 -6.32
N ILE A 185 -9.22 1.74 -7.03
CA ILE A 185 -9.18 1.37 -8.44
C ILE A 185 -8.60 -0.04 -8.61
N GLY A 186 -8.23 -0.75 -7.55
CA GLY A 186 -7.73 -2.11 -7.64
C GLY A 186 -8.78 -3.11 -8.10
N GLU A 187 -8.31 -4.22 -8.67
CA GLU A 187 -9.17 -5.34 -9.07
C GLU A 187 -8.67 -6.63 -8.42
N TYR A 188 -9.60 -7.42 -7.88
CA TYR A 188 -9.24 -8.64 -7.19
C TYR A 188 -8.70 -9.70 -8.13
N ASN A 189 -7.99 -10.63 -7.51
CA ASN A 189 -7.34 -11.76 -8.11
C ASN A 189 -6.19 -11.37 -9.06
N THR A 190 -5.90 -10.07 -9.30
CA THR A 190 -4.96 -9.59 -10.34
C THR A 190 -3.49 -9.68 -9.97
N CYS A 191 -3.20 -9.76 -8.67
CA CYS A 191 -1.83 -9.78 -8.19
C CYS A 191 -1.16 -11.13 -8.47
N ALA A 192 -0.06 -11.13 -9.22
CA ALA A 192 0.69 -12.34 -9.57
C ALA A 192 1.57 -12.89 -8.42
N HIS A 193 1.69 -12.18 -7.29
CA HIS A 193 2.62 -12.59 -6.22
C HIS A 193 2.18 -13.83 -5.45
N GLY A 194 0.87 -14.11 -5.42
CA GLY A 194 0.34 -15.35 -4.82
C GLY A 194 0.59 -15.52 -3.32
N CYS A 195 0.74 -14.44 -2.54
CA CYS A 195 1.02 -14.53 -1.11
C CYS A 195 -0.05 -15.35 -0.37
N LEU A 196 0.39 -16.19 0.57
CA LEU A 196 -0.45 -17.15 1.27
C LEU A 196 -1.59 -16.46 2.05
N TYR A 197 -1.24 -15.37 2.73
CA TYR A 197 -2.14 -14.54 3.52
C TYR A 197 -2.94 -13.51 2.70
N CYS A 198 -2.83 -13.52 1.36
CA CYS A 198 -3.47 -12.52 0.53
C CYS A 198 -4.99 -12.71 0.50
N TYR A 199 -5.74 -11.69 0.92
CA TYR A 199 -7.20 -11.67 0.82
C TYR A 199 -7.67 -11.32 -0.59
N ALA A 200 -6.88 -10.53 -1.34
CA ALA A 200 -7.25 -10.04 -2.66
C ALA A 200 -7.21 -11.13 -3.75
N ASN A 201 -6.55 -12.25 -3.51
CA ASN A 201 -6.49 -13.38 -4.45
C ASN A 201 -7.30 -14.57 -3.93
N ALA A 202 -8.00 -15.27 -4.80
CA ALA A 202 -8.69 -16.52 -4.54
C ALA A 202 -7.66 -17.64 -4.32
N SER A 203 -8.03 -18.66 -3.55
CA SER A 203 -7.12 -19.77 -3.22
C SER A 203 -6.71 -20.58 -4.45
N ASP A 204 -7.66 -20.82 -5.35
CA ASP A 204 -7.45 -21.58 -6.57
C ASP A 204 -6.70 -20.73 -7.62
N PRO A 205 -5.47 -21.08 -8.00
CA PRO A 205 -4.70 -20.35 -9.01
C PRO A 205 -5.38 -20.30 -10.38
N SER A 206 -6.18 -21.29 -10.76
CA SER A 206 -6.85 -21.34 -12.07
C SER A 206 -7.86 -20.20 -12.26
N THR A 207 -8.49 -19.75 -11.17
CA THR A 207 -9.37 -18.57 -11.15
C THR A 207 -8.60 -17.25 -11.35
N ARG A 208 -7.27 -17.30 -11.32
CA ARG A 208 -6.39 -16.14 -11.54
C ARG A 208 -5.90 -16.04 -12.99
N GLU A 209 -5.99 -17.11 -13.79
CA GLU A 209 -5.29 -17.27 -15.08
C GLU A 209 -5.91 -16.55 -16.29
N GLY A 210 -7.04 -15.85 -16.14
CA GLY A 210 -7.74 -15.19 -17.27
C GLY A 210 -7.34 -13.74 -17.60
N ARG A 211 -6.20 -13.23 -17.13
CA ARG A 211 -5.94 -11.78 -17.07
C ARG A 211 -5.18 -11.26 -18.27
N VAL A 212 -5.95 -10.89 -19.29
CA VAL A 212 -5.44 -10.09 -20.40
C VAL A 212 -5.41 -8.63 -19.94
N TYR A 213 -4.20 -8.12 -19.71
CA TYR A 213 -4.01 -6.67 -19.67
C TYR A 213 -3.96 -6.17 -21.10
N ASP A 214 -4.94 -5.38 -21.48
CA ASP A 214 -4.96 -4.66 -22.73
C ASP A 214 -4.79 -3.17 -22.43
N PRO A 215 -3.65 -2.54 -22.80
CA PRO A 215 -3.43 -1.11 -22.61
C PRO A 215 -4.48 -0.21 -23.27
N SER A 216 -5.25 -0.74 -24.24
CA SER A 216 -6.33 -0.04 -24.93
C SER A 216 -7.72 -0.28 -24.32
N ALA A 217 -7.85 -1.21 -23.37
CA ALA A 217 -9.11 -1.47 -22.69
C ALA A 217 -9.44 -0.34 -21.68
N GLU A 218 -10.74 -0.06 -21.55
CA GLU A 218 -11.26 0.88 -20.54
C GLU A 218 -11.26 0.29 -19.12
N MET A 219 -10.97 -1.01 -19.00
CA MET A 219 -10.91 -1.77 -17.75
C MET A 219 -9.47 -2.16 -17.43
N LEU A 220 -9.14 -2.26 -16.14
CA LEU A 220 -7.79 -2.65 -15.70
C LEU A 220 -7.43 -4.10 -16.01
N SER A 221 -8.44 -4.95 -16.17
CA SER A 221 -8.30 -6.34 -16.57
C SER A 221 -9.58 -6.80 -17.27
N GLY A 222 -9.43 -7.52 -18.38
CA GLY A 222 -10.57 -8.04 -19.15
C GLY A 222 -11.23 -7.00 -20.05
N SER A 223 -12.41 -7.34 -20.55
CA SER A 223 -13.23 -6.51 -21.43
C SER A 223 -14.72 -6.77 -21.13
N PRO A 224 -15.62 -5.81 -21.41
CA PRO A 224 -17.06 -6.06 -21.31
C PRO A 224 -17.46 -7.27 -22.16
N GLY A 225 -18.15 -8.22 -21.54
CA GLY A 225 -18.75 -9.36 -22.19
C GLY A 225 -20.07 -9.02 -22.87
N PRO A 226 -20.64 -9.95 -23.66
CA PRO A 226 -21.89 -9.74 -24.39
C PRO A 226 -23.12 -9.57 -23.48
N GLU A 227 -23.05 -10.02 -22.23
CA GLU A 227 -24.14 -9.93 -21.24
C GLU A 227 -23.98 -8.71 -20.30
N ASP A 228 -22.91 -7.93 -20.44
CA ASP A 228 -22.67 -6.77 -19.59
C ASP A 228 -23.46 -5.55 -20.10
N GLU A 229 -24.03 -4.78 -19.17
CA GLU A 229 -24.72 -3.52 -19.48
C GLU A 229 -23.79 -2.33 -19.20
N ILE A 230 -23.49 -1.53 -20.23
CA ILE A 230 -22.73 -0.29 -20.08
C ILE A 230 -23.69 0.86 -19.73
N VAL A 231 -23.69 1.26 -18.46
CA VAL A 231 -24.52 2.36 -17.96
C VAL A 231 -23.72 3.66 -17.91
N PRO A 232 -24.04 4.68 -18.74
CA PRO A 232 -23.39 5.97 -18.66
C PRO A 232 -23.78 6.70 -17.37
N LEU A 233 -22.79 7.12 -16.57
CA LEU A 233 -23.02 7.89 -15.36
C LEU A 233 -23.55 9.30 -15.71
N LYS A 234 -24.75 9.65 -15.25
CA LYS A 234 -25.32 11.00 -15.41
C LYS A 234 -24.82 11.94 -14.32
N GLY A 235 -24.43 13.16 -14.70
CA GLY A 235 -24.12 14.24 -13.75
C GLY A 235 -22.71 14.22 -13.16
N ARG A 236 -21.83 13.33 -13.62
CA ARG A 236 -20.40 13.37 -13.29
C ARG A 236 -19.66 14.02 -14.47
N GLU A 237 -19.58 15.34 -14.48
CA GLU A 237 -18.55 16.05 -15.26
C GLU A 237 -17.21 15.78 -14.55
N VAL A 238 -16.69 14.55 -14.68
CA VAL A 238 -15.35 14.24 -14.20
C VAL A 238 -14.40 14.94 -15.16
N PRO A 239 -13.61 15.93 -14.72
CA PRO A 239 -12.52 16.41 -15.54
C PRO A 239 -11.68 15.19 -15.86
N ARG A 240 -11.47 14.90 -17.15
CA ARG A 240 -10.54 13.86 -17.56
C ARG A 240 -9.19 14.18 -16.95
N ILE A 241 -8.37 13.16 -16.77
CA ILE A 241 -6.99 13.31 -16.30
C ILE A 241 -6.20 14.33 -17.14
N THR A 242 -6.61 14.51 -18.40
CA THR A 242 -6.11 15.49 -19.37
C THR A 242 -6.57 16.93 -19.13
N ASP A 243 -7.52 17.15 -18.24
CA ASP A 243 -8.17 18.45 -18.01
C ASP A 243 -7.51 19.20 -16.82
N PHE A 244 -6.56 18.57 -16.13
CA PHE A 244 -5.73 19.18 -15.09
C PHE A 244 -4.42 19.71 -15.69
N PHE A 245 -4.36 21.00 -16.00
CA PHE A 245 -3.09 21.69 -16.29
C PHE A 245 -2.98 22.99 -15.50
N ASP A 246 -2.33 22.91 -14.34
CA ASP A 246 -1.25 23.81 -13.93
C ASP A 246 -0.70 23.33 -12.58
N TYR A 247 0.40 22.57 -12.63
CA TYR A 247 1.12 22.12 -11.44
C TYR A 247 2.53 22.71 -11.39
N THR A 248 2.90 23.25 -10.22
CA THR A 248 4.22 23.86 -9.95
C THR A 248 4.79 23.31 -8.64
N GLN A 249 5.07 22.01 -8.57
CA GLN A 249 5.79 21.43 -7.42
C GLN A 249 7.29 21.28 -7.66
N TYR A 250 7.72 21.12 -8.91
CA TYR A 250 9.13 21.03 -9.30
C TYR A 250 9.44 22.24 -10.19
N GLY A 251 10.49 22.99 -9.86
CA GLY A 251 10.76 24.37 -10.31
C GLY A 251 10.46 24.72 -11.77
N ARG A 252 10.16 26.01 -12.01
CA ARG A 252 9.74 26.60 -13.30
C ARG A 252 10.37 25.94 -14.53
N ILE A 253 9.63 25.03 -15.16
CA ILE A 253 9.94 24.56 -16.51
C ILE A 253 9.58 25.69 -17.47
N ARG A 254 10.60 26.29 -18.13
CA ARG A 254 10.39 27.27 -19.20
C ARG A 254 9.57 26.61 -20.30
N ARG A 255 8.33 27.06 -20.50
CA ARG A 255 7.48 26.63 -21.61
C ARG A 255 8.11 27.10 -22.93
N GLY A 256 8.54 26.16 -23.76
CA GLY A 256 8.72 26.42 -25.20
C GLY A 256 7.37 26.69 -25.86
N PRO A 257 7.32 27.41 -27.00
CA PRO A 257 6.07 27.83 -27.62
C PRO A 257 5.23 26.61 -28.01
N ARG A 258 3.98 26.56 -27.53
CA ARG A 258 2.98 25.55 -27.91
C ARG A 258 2.76 25.63 -29.43
N ARG A 259 3.02 24.54 -30.15
CA ARG A 259 2.52 24.39 -31.52
C ARG A 259 1.01 24.20 -31.44
N GLN A 260 0.26 25.06 -32.12
CA GLN A 260 -1.17 24.88 -32.30
C GLN A 260 -1.42 23.64 -33.18
N PRO A 261 -2.41 22.81 -32.86
CA PRO A 261 -2.81 21.72 -33.75
C PRO A 261 -3.49 22.31 -35.00
N SER A 262 -3.04 21.87 -36.16
CA SER A 262 -3.66 22.16 -37.45
C SER A 262 -5.06 21.55 -37.50
N PRO A 263 -6.07 22.26 -38.03
CA PRO A 263 -7.39 21.67 -38.22
C PRO A 263 -7.38 20.71 -39.41
N ASN A 264 -7.85 19.48 -39.19
CA ASN A 264 -8.59 18.66 -40.15
C ASN A 264 -9.27 17.51 -39.39
#